data_AF-A7RH64-F1
#
_entry.id   AF-A7RH64-F1
#
_cell.length_a   1.000
_cell.length_b   1.000
_cell.length_c   1.000
_cell.angle_alpha   90.00
_cell.angle_beta   90.00
_cell.angle_gamma   90.00
#
_symmetry.space_group_name_H-M   'P 1'
#
loop_
_entity.id
_entity.type
_entity.pdbx_description
1 polymer ?
#
loop_
_entity_poly.entity_id
_entity_poly.type
_entity_poly.pdbx_seq_one_letter_code
_entity_poly.pdbx_strand_id
1 'polypeptide(L)'
;SRALLYYFAKLSANANTNEVIDLEFVETLIKTGASVSVTDRHGQTVMHETARQWEVAVAKFLIKRGASINQADRFGRTPLHVAAAVDYPDMVRFLVENGADAKEALNQFYSYDRANRKQYFYLNYLEPVIPKCINIGWPQTALEVVVLHKQFDLIMHPVYQRLLKVKWQSFGKRGAWFQAISSLIYVILWTVIGITKADKPSEYYQPISEKWWRIGLYVFAVLMTFNEIRREISDILFSKKEHRLWMKWRETELQRDLKYCHPRWPGERIYLMQEIDFLHQQEPSYFNDAWNVFDWLTYCMVMASLVTHGVSVLIDHMMVHNAHINIMSATLICIWIRLLKTFRAFTALGPFVVMLGHLIYDILKFFFLFVVFYIPYAASFWMVFSSHNISGYSTIADLLFSMFRMTVVDDYNYDELSKAEPIMSKILCGTYLAFSAIICLNLFIALMSDTFQRVYDNVKANAAMQQANTILSLENNLSVTKKKKFANFIHTRCSPDELYYDDDVLDDDEGDLKRMTHQIKEELE
;
A
#
# COMPACT_ATOMS: atom_id res chain seq x y z
N SER A 1 47.27 3.98 -15.45
CA SER A 1 45.82 3.83 -15.16
C SER A 1 45.52 2.84 -14.03
N ARG A 2 46.02 1.58 -14.04
CA ARG A 2 45.73 0.52 -13.04
C ARG A 2 46.34 0.65 -11.63
N ALA A 3 47.17 1.67 -11.40
CA ALA A 3 47.96 1.79 -10.16
C ALA A 3 47.08 1.83 -8.89
N LEU A 4 45.93 2.50 -8.96
CA LEU A 4 44.97 2.61 -7.86
C LEU A 4 44.44 1.23 -7.42
N LEU A 5 43.94 0.43 -8.37
CA LEU A 5 43.39 -0.89 -8.11
C LEU A 5 44.45 -1.86 -7.60
N TYR A 6 45.67 -1.79 -8.13
CA TYR A 6 46.78 -2.61 -7.66
C TYR A 6 47.21 -2.27 -6.23
N TYR A 7 47.17 -0.98 -5.85
CA TYR A 7 47.46 -0.55 -4.49
C TYR A 7 46.47 -1.14 -3.48
N PHE A 8 45.16 -1.02 -3.75
CA PHE A 8 44.12 -1.60 -2.91
C PHE A 8 44.21 -3.13 -2.83
N ALA A 9 44.45 -3.81 -3.96
CA ALA A 9 44.57 -5.27 -4.01
C ALA A 9 45.84 -5.80 -3.32
N LYS A 10 46.94 -5.04 -3.34
CA LYS A 10 48.19 -5.40 -2.66
C LYS A 10 48.05 -5.24 -1.15
N LEU A 11 47.39 -4.17 -0.71
CA LEU A 11 47.06 -3.95 0.68
C LEU A 11 46.13 -5.06 1.21
N SER A 12 45.10 -5.46 0.44
CA SER A 12 44.21 -6.55 0.86
C SER A 12 44.89 -7.92 0.93
N ALA A 13 45.91 -8.17 0.11
CA ALA A 13 46.68 -9.41 0.13
C ALA A 13 47.67 -9.51 1.31
N ASN A 14 48.15 -8.38 1.82
CA ASN A 14 49.00 -8.31 3.00
C ASN A 14 48.12 -8.26 4.25
N ALA A 15 47.75 -9.42 4.77
CA ALA A 15 46.79 -9.59 5.89
C ALA A 15 47.26 -9.09 7.27
N ASN A 16 47.89 -7.91 7.36
CA ASN A 16 48.12 -7.22 8.63
C ASN A 16 46.92 -6.31 8.94
N THR A 17 46.17 -6.65 9.98
CA THR A 17 44.88 -6.08 10.38
C THR A 17 44.88 -4.62 10.85
N ASN A 18 45.96 -3.86 10.60
CA ASN A 18 46.17 -2.49 11.07
C ASN A 18 46.49 -1.48 9.96
N GLU A 19 46.52 -1.88 8.68
CA GLU A 19 46.83 -0.95 7.59
C GLU A 19 45.61 -0.08 7.26
N VAL A 20 45.74 1.23 7.51
CA VAL A 20 44.76 2.25 7.11
C VAL A 20 45.15 2.75 5.72
N ILE A 21 44.18 2.91 4.82
CA ILE A 21 44.45 3.51 3.50
C ILE A 21 44.90 4.95 3.68
N ASP A 22 46.08 5.26 3.16
CA ASP A 22 46.59 6.63 3.07
C ASP A 22 45.86 7.37 1.94
N LEU A 23 44.84 8.14 2.31
CA LEU A 23 44.03 8.92 1.38
C LEU A 23 44.85 10.01 0.65
N GLU A 24 45.94 10.51 1.24
CA GLU A 24 46.81 11.51 0.62
C GLU A 24 47.65 10.89 -0.50
N PHE A 25 48.11 9.65 -0.29
CA PHE A 25 48.74 8.85 -1.34
C PHE A 25 47.77 8.46 -2.46
N VAL A 26 46.54 8.05 -2.11
CA VAL A 26 45.47 7.77 -3.08
C VAL A 26 45.13 9.03 -3.89
N GLU A 27 45.12 10.21 -3.27
CA GLU A 27 44.90 11.48 -3.96
C GLU A 27 46.04 11.82 -4.94
N THR A 28 47.29 11.59 -4.56
CA THR A 28 48.43 11.79 -5.47
C THR A 28 48.40 10.81 -6.64
N LEU A 29 48.00 9.56 -6.42
CA LEU A 29 47.77 8.58 -7.50
C LEU A 29 46.70 9.05 -8.49
N ILE A 30 45.59 9.60 -8.01
CA ILE A 30 44.52 10.13 -8.87
C ILE A 30 45.02 11.36 -9.65
N LYS A 31 45.73 12.29 -8.99
CA LYS A 31 46.32 13.48 -9.64
C LYS A 31 47.37 13.13 -10.69
N THR A 32 48.09 12.02 -10.52
CA THR A 32 49.10 11.53 -11.47
C THR A 32 48.50 10.70 -12.61
N GLY A 33 47.16 10.63 -12.71
CA GLY A 33 46.44 10.00 -13.84
C GLY A 33 45.97 8.57 -13.59
N ALA A 34 45.91 8.11 -12.33
CA ALA A 34 45.20 6.87 -12.00
C ALA A 34 43.69 7.10 -12.09
N SER A 35 42.98 6.17 -12.76
CA SER A 35 41.53 6.27 -12.90
C SER A 35 40.82 5.36 -11.89
N VAL A 36 39.74 5.88 -11.30
CA VAL A 36 38.85 5.18 -10.35
C VAL A 36 37.91 4.18 -11.03
N SER A 37 37.71 4.28 -12.34
CA SER A 37 36.82 3.39 -13.11
C SER A 37 37.52 2.15 -13.68
N VAL A 38 38.81 1.99 -13.42
CA VAL A 38 39.59 0.87 -13.96
C VAL A 38 39.18 -0.44 -13.31
N THR A 39 39.02 -1.48 -14.14
CA THR A 39 38.62 -2.81 -13.72
C THR A 39 39.77 -3.82 -13.73
N ASP A 40 39.66 -4.83 -12.86
CA ASP A 40 40.52 -6.01 -12.86
C ASP A 40 40.14 -7.02 -13.96
N ARG A 41 40.68 -8.25 -13.86
CA ARG A 41 40.37 -9.36 -14.78
C ARG A 41 38.94 -9.89 -14.66
N HIS A 42 38.26 -9.64 -13.54
CA HIS A 42 36.88 -10.04 -13.28
C HIS A 42 35.88 -8.92 -13.54
N GLY A 43 36.35 -7.72 -13.91
CA GLY A 43 35.49 -6.54 -14.10
C GLY A 43 35.27 -5.73 -12.83
N GLN A 44 35.95 -6.06 -11.73
CA GLN A 44 35.81 -5.39 -10.45
C GLN A 44 36.61 -4.09 -10.42
N THR A 45 35.97 -3.04 -9.94
CA THR A 45 36.54 -1.70 -9.72
C THR A 45 37.11 -1.56 -8.32
N VAL A 46 37.79 -0.43 -8.05
CA VAL A 46 38.27 -0.08 -6.70
C VAL A 46 37.11 0.00 -5.70
N MET A 47 35.90 0.36 -6.13
CA MET A 47 34.72 0.34 -5.26
C MET A 47 34.32 -1.06 -4.80
N HIS A 48 34.53 -2.11 -5.62
CA HIS A 48 34.26 -3.50 -5.18
C HIS A 48 35.25 -3.92 -4.10
N GLU A 49 36.52 -3.56 -4.24
CA GLU A 49 37.53 -3.84 -3.22
C GLU A 49 37.22 -3.08 -1.93
N THR A 50 36.85 -1.80 -2.07
CA THR A 50 36.44 -0.94 -0.95
C THR A 50 35.25 -1.53 -0.21
N ALA A 51 34.23 -1.97 -0.95
CA ALA A 51 33.05 -2.59 -0.37
C ALA A 51 33.32 -3.94 0.33
N ARG A 52 34.44 -4.60 0.03
CA ARG A 52 34.80 -5.90 0.61
C ARG A 52 35.48 -5.79 1.96
N GLN A 53 36.35 -4.79 2.15
CA GLN A 53 37.32 -4.81 3.26
C GLN A 53 37.65 -3.46 3.86
N TRP A 54 37.26 -2.34 3.24
CA TRP A 54 37.75 -1.02 3.63
C TRP A 54 36.67 -0.14 4.24
N GLU A 55 37.05 0.80 5.10
CA GLU A 55 36.12 1.66 5.83
C GLU A 55 35.25 2.52 4.90
N VAL A 56 34.03 2.84 5.37
CA VAL A 56 33.08 3.73 4.70
C VAL A 56 33.68 5.10 4.33
N ALA A 57 34.64 5.60 5.12
CA ALA A 57 35.34 6.85 4.83
C ALA A 57 36.09 6.80 3.47
N VAL A 58 36.66 5.65 3.12
CA VAL A 58 37.36 5.43 1.86
C VAL A 58 36.36 5.38 0.70
N ALA A 59 35.22 4.70 0.86
CA ALA A 59 34.16 4.69 -0.15
C ALA A 59 33.63 6.11 -0.42
N LYS A 60 33.43 6.90 0.65
CA LYS A 60 33.04 8.31 0.55
C LYS A 60 34.07 9.16 -0.18
N PHE A 61 35.36 8.91 0.03
CA PHE A 61 36.42 9.59 -0.71
C PHE A 61 36.39 9.24 -2.20
N LEU A 62 36.25 7.96 -2.55
CA LEU A 62 36.24 7.50 -3.94
C LEU A 62 35.03 8.00 -4.74
N ILE A 63 33.84 8.03 -4.13
CA ILE A 63 32.62 8.58 -4.76
C ILE A 63 32.81 10.06 -5.10
N LYS A 64 33.39 10.85 -4.19
CA LYS A 64 33.71 12.27 -4.44
C LYS A 64 34.69 12.47 -5.60
N ARG A 65 35.45 11.44 -5.98
CA ARG A 65 36.39 11.45 -7.11
C ARG A 65 35.84 10.78 -8.37
N GLY A 66 34.52 10.53 -8.42
CA GLY A 66 33.82 10.02 -9.60
C GLY A 66 33.82 8.51 -9.73
N ALA A 67 34.05 7.76 -8.64
CA ALA A 67 33.87 6.32 -8.66
C ALA A 67 32.38 5.96 -8.80
N SER A 68 32.06 5.06 -9.74
CA SER A 68 30.69 4.57 -9.94
C SER A 68 30.29 3.62 -8.82
N ILE A 69 29.13 3.89 -8.22
CA ILE A 69 28.54 3.11 -7.12
C ILE A 69 27.87 1.83 -7.64
N ASN A 70 27.33 1.87 -8.87
CA ASN A 70 26.56 0.79 -9.49
C ASN A 70 27.31 0.09 -10.63
N GLN A 71 28.62 0.31 -10.77
CA GLN A 71 29.38 -0.40 -11.80
C GLN A 71 29.33 -1.90 -11.51
N ALA A 72 28.70 -2.67 -12.39
CA ALA A 72 28.68 -4.12 -12.30
C ALA A 72 29.98 -4.74 -12.84
N ASP A 73 30.42 -5.84 -12.20
CA ASP A 73 31.48 -6.71 -12.71
C ASP A 73 30.98 -7.63 -13.83
N ARG A 74 31.85 -8.52 -14.35
CA ARG A 74 31.48 -9.44 -15.45
C ARG A 74 30.39 -10.44 -15.09
N PHE A 75 30.10 -10.61 -13.80
CA PHE A 75 29.05 -11.48 -13.28
C PHE A 75 27.80 -10.71 -12.86
N GLY A 76 27.72 -9.41 -13.18
CA GLY A 76 26.59 -8.57 -12.78
C GLY A 76 26.62 -8.12 -11.33
N ARG A 77 27.71 -8.36 -10.59
CA ARG A 77 27.81 -8.00 -9.17
C ARG A 77 28.26 -6.56 -9.05
N THR A 78 27.55 -5.77 -8.25
CA THR A 78 27.90 -4.39 -7.92
C THR A 78 28.67 -4.31 -6.60
N PRO A 79 29.28 -3.18 -6.25
CA PRO A 79 29.85 -2.95 -4.91
C PRO A 79 28.88 -3.29 -3.77
N LEU A 80 27.57 -3.01 -3.95
CA LEU A 80 26.53 -3.36 -2.98
C LEU A 80 26.41 -4.87 -2.78
N HIS A 81 26.48 -5.66 -3.85
CA HIS A 81 26.49 -7.13 -3.74
C HIS A 81 27.71 -7.63 -2.96
N VAL A 82 28.88 -7.02 -3.18
CA VAL A 82 30.10 -7.42 -2.47
C VAL A 82 29.97 -7.11 -0.98
N ALA A 83 29.54 -5.90 -0.62
CA ALA A 83 29.31 -5.51 0.77
C ALA A 83 28.31 -6.43 1.47
N ALA A 84 27.22 -6.79 0.81
CA ALA A 84 26.23 -7.73 1.34
C ALA A 84 26.80 -9.16 1.50
N ALA A 85 27.61 -9.63 0.54
CA ALA A 85 28.19 -10.96 0.58
C ALA A 85 29.25 -11.15 1.68
N VAL A 86 29.90 -10.07 2.12
CA VAL A 86 30.85 -10.08 3.25
C VAL A 86 30.20 -9.67 4.58
N ASP A 87 28.89 -9.50 4.61
CA ASP A 87 28.13 -9.06 5.80
C ASP A 87 28.65 -7.74 6.39
N TYR A 88 28.84 -6.73 5.52
CA TYR A 88 29.32 -5.41 5.91
C TYR A 88 28.19 -4.36 5.95
N PRO A 89 27.38 -4.31 7.04
CA PRO A 89 26.15 -3.52 7.09
C PRO A 89 26.37 -2.02 6.96
N ASP A 90 27.43 -1.47 7.56
CA ASP A 90 27.75 -0.03 7.46
C ASP A 90 28.00 0.41 6.02
N MET A 91 28.70 -0.43 5.25
CA MET A 91 28.97 -0.19 3.85
C MET A 91 27.71 -0.36 3.00
N VAL A 92 26.90 -1.38 3.26
CA VAL A 92 25.60 -1.57 2.59
C VAL A 92 24.72 -0.34 2.78
N ARG A 93 24.56 0.12 4.02
CA ARG A 93 23.78 1.31 4.34
C ARG A 93 24.33 2.54 3.64
N PHE A 94 25.65 2.75 3.71
CA PHE A 94 26.30 3.87 3.03
C PHE A 94 26.06 3.84 1.52
N LEU A 95 26.22 2.68 0.87
CA LEU A 95 26.02 2.54 -0.57
C LEU A 95 24.56 2.83 -0.94
N VAL A 96 23.58 2.30 -0.22
CA VAL A 96 22.15 2.56 -0.45
C VAL A 96 21.81 4.04 -0.26
N GLU A 97 22.30 4.68 0.82
CA GLU A 97 22.10 6.11 1.07
C GLU A 97 22.73 7.01 -0.02
N ASN A 98 23.74 6.51 -0.73
CA ASN A 98 24.39 7.23 -1.84
C ASN A 98 23.90 6.79 -3.23
N GLY A 99 22.76 6.10 -3.31
CA GLY A 99 22.10 5.76 -4.59
C GLY A 99 22.55 4.43 -5.21
N ALA A 100 23.04 3.49 -4.40
CA ALA A 100 23.26 2.14 -4.88
C ALA A 100 21.93 1.45 -5.23
N ASP A 101 21.86 0.83 -6.40
CA ASP A 101 20.62 0.19 -6.86
C ASP A 101 20.46 -1.21 -6.23
N ALA A 102 19.61 -1.30 -5.21
CA ALA A 102 19.24 -2.56 -4.58
C ALA A 102 18.43 -3.47 -5.51
N LYS A 103 17.79 -2.92 -6.55
CA LYS A 103 17.09 -3.71 -7.56
C LYS A 103 18.06 -4.57 -8.37
N GLU A 104 19.24 -4.01 -8.70
CA GLU A 104 20.28 -4.77 -9.39
C GLU A 104 20.77 -5.96 -8.55
N ALA A 105 20.74 -5.83 -7.21
CA ALA A 105 21.08 -6.94 -6.30
C ALA A 105 20.15 -8.15 -6.44
N LEU A 106 18.88 -7.93 -6.80
CA LEU A 106 17.92 -9.02 -6.98
C LEU A 106 18.13 -9.80 -8.27
N ASN A 107 18.87 -9.26 -9.24
CA ASN A 107 19.18 -9.97 -10.49
C ASN A 107 19.96 -11.27 -10.24
N GLN A 108 20.68 -11.40 -9.11
CA GLN A 108 21.36 -12.66 -8.78
C GLN A 108 20.40 -13.84 -8.55
N PHE A 109 19.12 -13.57 -8.26
CA PHE A 109 18.09 -14.58 -8.04
C PHE A 109 17.25 -14.86 -9.29
N TYR A 110 17.62 -14.26 -10.42
CA TYR A 110 16.94 -14.36 -11.70
C TYR A 110 17.95 -14.67 -12.80
N SER A 111 17.73 -15.72 -13.57
CA SER A 111 18.51 -15.98 -14.78
C SER A 111 17.60 -16.42 -15.92
N TYR A 112 18.03 -16.17 -17.15
CA TYR A 112 17.32 -16.61 -18.32
C TYR A 112 18.28 -17.27 -19.30
N ASP A 113 17.81 -18.34 -19.92
CA ASP A 113 18.48 -19.06 -20.98
C ASP A 113 17.74 -18.77 -22.28
N ARG A 114 18.36 -17.92 -23.09
CA ARG A 114 17.82 -17.49 -24.39
C ARG A 114 17.74 -18.64 -25.39
N ALA A 115 18.66 -19.59 -25.34
CA ALA A 115 18.68 -20.70 -26.30
C ALA A 115 17.50 -21.65 -26.06
N ASN A 116 17.16 -21.87 -24.79
CA ASN A 116 16.06 -22.76 -24.40
C ASN A 116 14.73 -22.03 -24.16
N ARG A 117 14.68 -20.69 -24.33
CA ARG A 117 13.51 -19.86 -24.03
C ARG A 117 12.97 -20.12 -22.62
N LYS A 118 13.88 -20.17 -21.67
CA LYS A 118 13.57 -20.46 -20.26
C LYS A 118 14.07 -19.35 -19.37
N GLN A 119 13.36 -19.14 -18.28
CA GLN A 119 13.77 -18.28 -17.17
C GLN A 119 13.67 -19.06 -15.86
N TYR A 120 14.58 -18.74 -14.94
CA TYR A 120 14.83 -19.46 -13.71
C TYR A 120 14.77 -18.47 -12.55
N PHE A 121 13.96 -18.78 -11.55
CA PHE A 121 13.83 -17.98 -10.33
C PHE A 121 14.29 -18.77 -9.11
N TYR A 122 15.16 -18.19 -8.30
CA TYR A 122 15.67 -18.80 -7.07
C TYR A 122 14.96 -18.22 -5.83
N LEU A 123 13.73 -18.66 -5.59
CA LEU A 123 12.87 -18.10 -4.54
C LEU A 123 13.25 -18.54 -3.13
N ASN A 124 14.01 -19.63 -2.99
CA ASN A 124 14.48 -20.17 -1.72
C ASN A 124 15.38 -19.23 -0.92
N TYR A 125 16.00 -18.24 -1.56
CA TYR A 125 16.85 -17.26 -0.86
C TYR A 125 16.04 -16.12 -0.23
N LEU A 126 14.80 -15.89 -0.69
CA LEU A 126 13.91 -14.86 -0.16
C LEU A 126 13.07 -15.36 1.03
N GLU A 127 12.83 -16.66 1.09
CA GLU A 127 11.99 -17.31 2.09
C GLU A 127 12.83 -18.28 2.93
N PRO A 128 12.95 -18.07 4.25
CA PRO A 128 13.73 -18.95 5.10
C PRO A 128 13.02 -20.28 5.37
N VAL A 129 13.80 -21.34 5.63
CA VAL A 129 13.25 -22.59 6.14
C VAL A 129 12.67 -22.35 7.53
N ILE A 130 11.39 -22.66 7.72
CA ILE A 130 10.66 -22.47 8.97
C ILE A 130 11.18 -23.44 10.06
N PRO A 131 11.90 -22.98 11.13
CA PRO A 131 12.38 -23.87 12.19
C PRO A 131 11.25 -24.62 12.93
N LYS A 132 11.62 -25.70 13.62
CA LYS A 132 10.66 -26.54 14.36
C LYS A 132 10.00 -25.80 15.54
N CYS A 133 10.66 -24.78 16.11
CA CYS A 133 10.28 -24.10 17.35
C CYS A 133 9.85 -22.63 17.08
N ILE A 134 8.55 -22.35 17.06
CA ILE A 134 7.99 -21.02 16.69
C ILE A 134 8.00 -19.99 17.83
N ASN A 135 8.34 -20.40 19.06
CA ASN A 135 7.97 -19.65 20.26
C ASN A 135 8.88 -18.47 20.64
N ILE A 136 9.99 -18.21 19.94
CA ILE A 136 11.03 -17.25 20.38
C ILE A 136 10.98 -15.90 19.63
N GLY A 137 10.12 -15.74 18.63
CA GLY A 137 10.20 -14.60 17.70
C GLY A 137 11.17 -14.91 16.56
N TRP A 138 10.82 -14.47 15.35
CA TRP A 138 11.42 -14.94 14.09
C TRP A 138 11.90 -13.74 13.28
N PRO A 139 12.99 -13.88 12.49
CA PRO A 139 13.42 -12.84 11.58
C PRO A 139 12.32 -12.55 10.57
N GLN A 140 12.14 -11.27 10.25
CA GLN A 140 11.20 -10.86 9.21
C GLN A 140 11.67 -11.42 7.86
N THR A 141 10.72 -11.88 7.06
CA THR A 141 11.02 -12.32 5.69
C THR A 141 11.36 -11.13 4.81
N ALA A 142 12.10 -11.36 3.72
CA ALA A 142 12.44 -10.29 2.78
C ALA A 142 11.19 -9.60 2.21
N LEU A 143 10.08 -10.33 2.07
CA LEU A 143 8.80 -9.77 1.63
C LEU A 143 8.15 -8.89 2.72
N GLU A 144 8.20 -9.30 3.99
CA GLU A 144 7.68 -8.49 5.11
C GLU A 144 8.41 -7.14 5.22
N VAL A 145 9.73 -7.14 5.08
CA VAL A 145 10.54 -5.91 5.15
C VAL A 145 10.20 -4.96 4.00
N VAL A 146 10.07 -5.47 2.77
CA VAL A 146 9.67 -4.68 1.59
C VAL A 146 8.31 -4.03 1.81
N VAL A 147 7.38 -4.77 2.42
CA VAL A 147 6.03 -4.30 2.70
C VAL A 147 5.99 -3.27 3.84
N LEU A 148 6.72 -3.52 4.92
CA LEU A 148 6.83 -2.62 6.08
C LEU A 148 7.36 -1.26 5.67
N HIS A 149 8.40 -1.23 4.84
CA HIS A 149 9.05 -0.01 4.37
C HIS A 149 8.48 0.53 3.04
N LYS A 150 7.37 -0.03 2.53
CA LYS A 150 6.68 0.39 1.30
C LYS A 150 7.62 0.58 0.10
N GLN A 151 8.54 -0.36 -0.12
CA GLN A 151 9.52 -0.29 -1.20
C GLN A 151 8.91 -0.74 -2.55
N PHE A 152 8.37 0.21 -3.31
CA PHE A 152 7.63 -0.05 -4.57
C PHE A 152 8.51 -0.60 -5.70
N ASP A 153 9.75 -0.13 -5.80
CA ASP A 153 10.66 -0.57 -6.87
C ASP A 153 11.08 -2.03 -6.68
N LEU A 154 11.30 -2.44 -5.43
CA LEU A 154 11.68 -3.81 -5.08
C LEU A 154 10.52 -4.78 -5.29
N ILE A 155 9.30 -4.44 -4.87
CA ILE A 155 8.15 -5.34 -5.04
C ILE A 155 7.83 -5.59 -6.51
N MET A 156 8.13 -4.63 -7.38
CA MET A 156 7.95 -4.74 -8.83
C MET A 156 9.05 -5.52 -9.53
N HIS A 157 10.13 -5.90 -8.85
CA HIS A 157 11.15 -6.75 -9.43
C HIS A 157 10.56 -8.12 -9.84
N PRO A 158 10.96 -8.71 -11.00
CA PRO A 158 10.42 -9.97 -11.50
C PRO A 158 10.44 -11.12 -10.48
N VAL A 159 11.48 -11.18 -9.64
CA VAL A 159 11.62 -12.20 -8.59
C VAL A 159 10.52 -12.07 -7.52
N TYR A 160 10.22 -10.85 -7.06
CA TYR A 160 9.14 -10.63 -6.08
C TYR A 160 7.76 -10.83 -6.72
N GLN A 161 7.56 -10.37 -7.96
CA GLN A 161 6.34 -10.66 -8.72
C GLN A 161 6.10 -12.17 -8.85
N ARG A 162 7.17 -12.94 -9.10
CA ARG A 162 7.08 -14.40 -9.15
C ARG A 162 6.77 -14.99 -7.78
N LEU A 163 7.43 -14.53 -6.71
CA LEU A 163 7.15 -14.97 -5.34
C LEU A 163 5.67 -14.73 -4.96
N LEU A 164 5.15 -13.54 -5.27
CA LEU A 164 3.73 -13.20 -5.05
C LEU A 164 2.80 -14.12 -5.84
N LYS A 165 3.12 -14.41 -7.10
CA LYS A 165 2.34 -15.33 -7.94
C LYS A 165 2.31 -16.75 -7.36
N VAL A 166 3.44 -17.26 -6.87
CA VAL A 166 3.53 -18.58 -6.23
C VAL A 166 2.75 -18.64 -4.91
N LYS A 167 2.89 -17.63 -4.04
CA LYS A 167 2.10 -17.51 -2.80
C LYS A 167 0.60 -17.38 -3.09
N TRP A 168 0.25 -16.62 -4.12
CA TRP A 168 -1.14 -16.45 -4.56
C TRP A 168 -1.76 -17.76 -5.05
N GLN A 169 -1.05 -18.53 -5.87
CA GLN A 169 -1.55 -19.81 -6.40
C GLN A 169 -1.68 -20.90 -5.32
N SER A 170 -0.78 -20.91 -4.34
CA SER A 170 -0.73 -21.95 -3.30
C SER A 170 -1.85 -21.80 -2.25
N PHE A 171 -2.01 -20.61 -1.68
CA PHE A 171 -3.04 -20.34 -0.66
C PHE A 171 -3.77 -19.01 -0.81
N GLY A 172 -3.12 -17.97 -1.36
CA GLY A 172 -3.67 -16.62 -1.43
C GLY A 172 -5.03 -16.55 -2.17
N LYS A 173 -5.14 -17.18 -3.33
CA LYS A 173 -6.36 -17.17 -4.16
C LYS A 173 -7.56 -17.79 -3.43
N ARG A 174 -7.37 -18.93 -2.77
CA ARG A 174 -8.45 -19.62 -2.04
C ARG A 174 -8.87 -18.81 -0.80
N GLY A 175 -7.90 -18.28 -0.06
CA GLY A 175 -8.16 -17.44 1.11
C GLY A 175 -8.89 -16.15 0.75
N ALA A 176 -8.41 -15.44 -0.28
CA ALA A 176 -9.01 -14.20 -0.76
C ALA A 176 -10.44 -14.40 -1.28
N TRP A 177 -10.69 -15.46 -2.06
CA TRP A 177 -12.07 -15.77 -2.52
C TRP A 177 -12.99 -16.14 -1.37
N PHE A 178 -12.52 -16.93 -0.39
CA PHE A 178 -13.31 -17.23 0.79
C PHE A 178 -13.69 -15.96 1.56
N GLN A 179 -12.74 -15.04 1.74
CA GLN A 179 -12.97 -13.74 2.38
C GLN A 179 -13.95 -12.87 1.56
N ALA A 180 -13.79 -12.81 0.24
CA ALA A 180 -14.66 -12.03 -0.64
C ALA A 180 -16.10 -12.58 -0.62
N ILE A 181 -16.27 -13.90 -0.69
CA ILE A 181 -17.59 -14.55 -0.62
C ILE A 181 -18.24 -14.32 0.75
N SER A 182 -17.50 -14.50 1.85
CA SER A 182 -18.00 -14.22 3.20
C SER A 182 -18.47 -12.78 3.33
N SER A 183 -17.71 -11.83 2.80
CA SER A 183 -18.04 -10.41 2.83
C SER A 183 -19.23 -10.06 1.94
N LEU A 184 -19.34 -10.70 0.77
CA LEU A 184 -20.50 -10.54 -0.10
C LEU A 184 -21.78 -11.06 0.56
N ILE A 185 -21.72 -12.24 1.20
CA ILE A 185 -22.85 -12.79 1.97
C ILE A 185 -23.22 -11.84 3.11
N TYR A 186 -22.25 -11.28 3.82
CA TYR A 186 -22.48 -10.30 4.88
C TYR A 186 -23.23 -9.07 4.38
N VAL A 187 -22.79 -8.50 3.25
CA VAL A 187 -23.42 -7.32 2.65
C VAL A 187 -24.85 -7.64 2.19
N ILE A 188 -25.05 -8.76 1.50
CA ILE A 188 -26.38 -9.21 1.03
C ILE A 188 -27.32 -9.47 2.21
N LEU A 189 -26.81 -10.02 3.31
CA LEU A 189 -27.62 -10.28 4.49
C LEU A 189 -28.15 -8.99 5.11
N TRP A 190 -27.29 -7.98 5.23
CA TRP A 190 -27.69 -6.66 5.73
C TRP A 190 -28.59 -5.89 4.77
N THR A 191 -28.44 -6.04 3.45
CA THR A 191 -29.39 -5.46 2.48
C THR A 191 -30.77 -6.08 2.60
N VAL A 192 -30.87 -7.41 2.73
CA VAL A 192 -32.15 -8.10 2.91
C VAL A 192 -32.82 -7.62 4.20
N ILE A 193 -32.08 -7.48 5.30
CA ILE A 193 -32.62 -6.94 6.56
C ILE A 193 -33.11 -5.50 6.38
N GLY A 194 -32.33 -4.64 5.71
CA GLY A 194 -32.69 -3.25 5.48
C GLY A 194 -33.94 -3.08 4.59
N ILE A 195 -34.04 -3.84 3.49
CA ILE A 195 -35.16 -3.76 2.56
C ILE A 195 -36.44 -4.35 3.16
N THR A 196 -36.31 -5.40 3.98
CA THR A 196 -37.46 -6.07 4.61
C THR A 196 -37.94 -5.39 5.90
N LYS A 197 -37.64 -4.10 6.09
CA LYS A 197 -38.15 -3.31 7.22
C LYS A 197 -39.69 -3.36 7.28
N ALA A 198 -40.24 -3.34 8.49
CA ALA A 198 -41.68 -3.11 8.68
C ALA A 198 -41.96 -1.59 8.67
N ASP A 199 -43.19 -1.20 8.34
CA ASP A 199 -43.60 0.22 8.38
C ASP A 199 -44.04 0.66 9.78
N LYS A 200 -44.34 -0.30 10.67
CA LYS A 200 -44.59 -0.05 12.09
C LYS A 200 -43.69 -0.92 12.97
N PRO A 201 -43.29 -0.43 14.16
CA PRO A 201 -42.43 -1.19 15.05
C PRO A 201 -43.08 -2.49 15.56
N SER A 202 -44.37 -2.45 15.89
CA SER A 202 -45.17 -3.63 16.30
C SER A 202 -45.30 -4.72 15.21
N GLU A 203 -45.19 -4.37 13.92
CA GLU A 203 -45.36 -5.30 12.81
C GLU A 203 -44.07 -6.06 12.45
N TYR A 204 -42.93 -5.80 13.12
CA TYR A 204 -41.64 -6.41 12.77
C TYR A 204 -41.64 -7.94 12.82
N TYR A 205 -42.23 -8.51 13.88
CA TYR A 205 -42.17 -9.93 14.17
C TYR A 205 -43.54 -10.61 14.33
N GLN A 206 -44.63 -9.84 14.24
CA GLN A 206 -45.99 -10.37 14.37
C GLN A 206 -46.69 -10.50 13.00
N PRO A 207 -47.42 -11.60 12.74
CA PRO A 207 -47.42 -12.86 13.49
C PRO A 207 -46.12 -13.67 13.29
N ILE A 208 -45.65 -14.34 14.35
CA ILE A 208 -44.37 -15.05 14.36
C ILE A 208 -44.36 -16.21 13.35
N SER A 209 -45.50 -16.85 13.11
CA SER A 209 -45.65 -17.99 12.18
C SER A 209 -45.18 -17.66 10.75
N GLU A 210 -45.39 -16.42 10.29
CA GLU A 210 -45.03 -16.00 8.94
C GLU A 210 -43.66 -15.30 8.90
N LYS A 211 -43.27 -14.62 9.99
CA LYS A 211 -42.08 -13.74 10.03
C LYS A 211 -40.90 -14.30 10.82
N TRP A 212 -40.96 -15.55 11.30
CA TRP A 212 -39.86 -16.19 12.06
C TRP A 212 -38.52 -16.18 11.33
N TRP A 213 -38.54 -16.29 9.99
CA TRP A 213 -37.33 -16.25 9.16
C TRP A 213 -36.55 -14.93 9.32
N ARG A 214 -37.22 -13.81 9.63
CA ARG A 214 -36.56 -12.51 9.88
C ARG A 214 -35.72 -12.56 11.16
N ILE A 215 -36.23 -13.22 12.20
CA ILE A 215 -35.49 -13.42 13.46
C ILE A 215 -34.24 -14.28 13.17
N GLY A 216 -34.41 -15.36 12.41
CA GLY A 216 -33.30 -16.22 11.98
C GLY A 216 -32.21 -15.46 11.21
N LEU A 217 -32.61 -14.66 10.20
CA LEU A 217 -31.68 -13.84 9.42
C LEU A 217 -30.97 -12.77 10.29
N TYR A 218 -31.71 -12.11 11.18
CA TYR A 218 -31.13 -11.09 12.05
C TYR A 218 -30.13 -11.70 13.04
N VAL A 219 -30.46 -12.84 13.66
CA VAL A 219 -29.54 -13.58 14.54
C VAL A 219 -28.29 -14.01 13.75
N PHE A 220 -28.46 -14.51 12.52
CA PHE A 220 -27.33 -14.86 11.66
C PHE A 220 -26.47 -13.63 11.32
N ALA A 221 -27.07 -12.46 11.08
CA ALA A 221 -26.35 -11.21 10.80
C ALA A 221 -25.56 -10.70 12.00
N VAL A 222 -26.14 -10.81 13.20
CA VAL A 222 -25.45 -10.50 14.45
C VAL A 222 -24.27 -11.45 14.68
N LEU A 223 -24.45 -12.75 14.47
CA LEU A 223 -23.37 -13.74 14.60
C LEU A 223 -22.24 -13.50 13.58
N MET A 224 -22.58 -13.18 12.34
CA MET A 224 -21.60 -12.81 11.31
C MET A 224 -20.86 -11.52 11.68
N THR A 225 -21.57 -10.50 12.16
CA THR A 225 -20.98 -9.24 12.64
C THR A 225 -20.02 -9.48 13.80
N PHE A 226 -20.41 -10.32 14.76
CA PHE A 226 -19.55 -10.71 15.87
C PHE A 226 -18.30 -11.44 15.37
N ASN A 227 -18.42 -12.35 14.39
CA ASN A 227 -17.27 -13.04 13.81
C ASN A 227 -16.32 -12.08 13.08
N GLU A 228 -16.84 -11.09 12.36
CA GLU A 228 -16.06 -10.05 11.69
C GLU A 228 -15.30 -9.17 12.70
N ILE A 229 -15.98 -8.69 13.75
CA ILE A 229 -15.33 -7.92 14.83
C ILE A 229 -14.28 -8.77 15.55
N ARG A 230 -14.59 -10.05 15.84
CA ARG A 230 -13.64 -10.99 16.47
C ARG A 230 -12.41 -11.20 15.60
N ARG A 231 -12.58 -11.30 14.27
CA ARG A 231 -11.48 -11.43 13.33
C ARG A 231 -10.60 -10.19 13.35
N GLU A 232 -11.19 -9.00 13.30
CA GLU A 232 -10.46 -7.73 13.35
C GLU A 232 -9.67 -7.57 14.65
N ILE A 233 -10.29 -7.88 15.80
CA ILE A 233 -9.61 -7.90 17.10
C ILE A 233 -8.47 -8.92 17.11
N SER A 234 -8.69 -10.11 16.54
CA SER A 234 -7.66 -11.13 16.42
C SER A 234 -6.47 -10.64 15.61
N ASP A 235 -6.71 -9.93 14.49
CA ASP A 235 -5.66 -9.38 13.64
C ASP A 235 -4.85 -8.28 14.37
N ILE A 236 -5.52 -7.40 15.13
CA ILE A 236 -4.85 -6.39 15.98
C ILE A 236 -4.00 -7.05 17.07
N LEU A 237 -4.57 -8.03 17.79
CA LEU A 237 -3.87 -8.72 18.87
C LEU A 237 -2.70 -9.52 18.33
N PHE A 238 -2.87 -10.16 17.17
CA PHE A 238 -1.82 -10.90 16.49
C PHE A 238 -0.70 -9.96 16.05
N SER A 239 -1.01 -8.86 15.36
CA SER A 239 -0.02 -7.86 14.94
C SER A 239 0.77 -7.29 16.14
N LYS A 240 0.09 -6.96 17.25
CA LYS A 240 0.77 -6.51 18.48
C LYS A 240 1.61 -7.60 19.14
N LYS A 241 1.20 -8.86 19.05
CA LYS A 241 1.96 -9.99 19.59
C LYS A 241 3.21 -10.27 18.75
N GLU A 242 3.05 -10.31 17.44
CA GLU A 242 4.12 -10.53 16.46
C GLU A 242 5.17 -9.41 16.56
N HIS A 243 4.73 -8.15 16.59
CA HIS A 243 5.62 -7.00 16.82
C HIS A 243 6.42 -7.15 18.11
N ARG A 244 5.77 -7.51 19.23
CA ARG A 244 6.46 -7.72 20.51
C ARG A 244 7.44 -8.89 20.49
N LEU A 245 7.09 -9.99 19.82
CA LEU A 245 7.97 -11.16 19.70
C LEU A 245 9.18 -10.85 18.83
N TRP A 246 8.97 -10.17 17.70
CA TRP A 246 10.05 -9.71 16.82
C TRP A 246 10.96 -8.72 17.53
N MET A 247 10.39 -7.72 18.21
CA MET A 247 11.12 -6.75 19.02
C MET A 247 12.00 -7.43 20.06
N LYS A 248 11.44 -8.38 20.82
CA LYS A 248 12.18 -9.12 21.84
C LYS A 248 13.32 -9.94 21.22
N TRP A 249 13.05 -10.65 20.12
CA TRP A 249 14.08 -11.41 19.41
C TRP A 249 15.20 -10.49 18.90
N ARG A 250 14.84 -9.37 18.27
CA ARG A 250 15.80 -8.42 17.72
C ARG A 250 16.64 -7.76 18.81
N GLU A 251 16.01 -7.39 19.93
CA GLU A 251 16.70 -6.87 21.11
C GLU A 251 17.70 -7.89 21.67
N THR A 252 17.31 -9.17 21.78
CA THR A 252 18.24 -10.21 22.25
C THR A 252 19.43 -10.40 21.30
N GLU A 253 19.22 -10.25 20.00
CA GLU A 253 20.28 -10.34 18.99
C GLU A 253 21.25 -9.16 19.11
N LEU A 254 20.72 -7.93 19.19
CA LEU A 254 21.54 -6.72 19.35
C LEU A 254 22.29 -6.71 20.68
N GLN A 255 21.68 -7.20 21.76
CA GLN A 255 22.36 -7.37 23.06
C GLN A 255 23.48 -8.40 22.98
N ARG A 256 23.27 -9.48 22.23
CA ARG A 256 24.31 -10.48 21.99
C ARG A 256 25.46 -9.85 21.22
N ASP A 257 25.18 -9.15 20.13
CA ASP A 257 26.20 -8.52 19.29
C ASP A 257 26.97 -7.44 20.07
N LEU A 258 26.28 -6.65 20.91
CA LEU A 258 26.88 -5.65 21.79
C LEU A 258 27.87 -6.26 22.80
N LYS A 259 27.68 -7.51 23.20
CA LYS A 259 28.62 -8.25 24.07
C LYS A 259 29.90 -8.64 23.32
N TYR A 260 29.82 -8.84 22.01
CA TYR A 260 30.95 -9.25 21.16
C TYR A 260 31.61 -8.08 20.43
N CYS A 261 31.13 -6.84 20.61
CA CYS A 261 31.78 -5.66 20.06
C CYS A 261 33.25 -5.57 20.45
N HIS A 262 34.10 -5.33 19.45
CA HIS A 262 35.52 -5.26 19.68
C HIS A 262 35.89 -3.96 20.44
N PRO A 263 36.67 -4.01 21.54
CA PRO A 263 36.98 -2.83 22.38
C PRO A 263 37.61 -1.65 21.63
N ARG A 264 38.24 -1.94 20.50
CA ARG A 264 38.97 -0.99 19.67
C ARG A 264 38.07 -0.22 18.69
N TRP A 265 36.84 -0.68 18.45
CA TRP A 265 35.92 -0.13 17.44
C TRP A 265 34.65 0.40 18.14
N PRO A 266 34.73 1.58 18.80
CA PRO A 266 33.61 2.11 19.58
C PRO A 266 32.40 2.50 18.72
N GLY A 267 32.59 2.73 17.42
CA GLY A 267 31.51 3.07 16.49
C GLY A 267 30.45 1.98 16.36
N GLU A 268 30.87 0.72 16.29
CA GLU A 268 29.96 -0.44 16.23
C GLU A 268 29.04 -0.48 17.47
N ARG A 269 29.62 -0.26 18.66
CA ARG A 269 28.85 -0.22 19.90
C ARG A 269 27.85 0.93 19.93
N ILE A 270 28.25 2.12 19.49
CA ILE A 270 27.37 3.30 19.43
C ILE A 270 26.22 3.03 18.45
N TYR A 271 26.51 2.44 17.30
CA TYR A 271 25.52 2.06 16.30
C TYR A 271 24.49 1.07 16.89
N LEU A 272 24.95 -0.01 17.53
CA LEU A 272 24.04 -0.99 18.13
C LEU A 272 23.18 -0.38 19.24
N MET A 273 23.71 0.55 20.03
CA MET A 273 22.92 1.29 21.02
C MET A 273 21.84 2.15 20.36
N GLN A 274 22.19 2.90 19.31
CA GLN A 274 21.21 3.70 18.55
C GLN A 274 20.13 2.82 17.92
N GLU A 275 20.49 1.64 17.43
CA GLU A 275 19.53 0.69 16.86
C GLU A 275 18.56 0.16 17.93
N ILE A 276 19.05 -0.14 19.15
CA ILE A 276 18.19 -0.51 20.29
C ILE A 276 17.21 0.62 20.62
N ASP A 277 17.71 1.86 20.69
CA ASP A 277 16.86 3.04 20.96
C ASP A 277 15.81 3.24 19.86
N PHE A 278 16.19 3.06 18.59
CA PHE A 278 15.28 3.16 17.45
C PHE A 278 14.20 2.07 17.47
N LEU A 279 14.57 0.84 17.83
CA LEU A 279 13.60 -0.26 17.98
C LEU A 279 12.52 0.09 18.99
N HIS A 280 12.90 0.66 20.14
CA HIS A 280 11.92 1.03 21.18
C HIS A 280 10.92 2.12 20.74
N GLN A 281 11.22 2.88 19.68
CA GLN A 281 10.33 3.90 19.11
C GLN A 281 9.35 3.33 18.07
N GLN A 282 9.51 2.09 17.63
CA GLN A 282 8.68 1.50 16.58
C GLN A 282 7.26 1.13 17.07
N GLU A 283 6.25 1.73 16.45
CA GLU A 283 4.85 1.43 16.69
C GLU A 283 4.28 0.33 15.76
N PRO A 284 3.27 -0.43 16.20
CA PRO A 284 2.65 -1.47 15.39
C PRO A 284 1.91 -0.89 14.16
N SER A 285 2.08 -1.53 13.00
CA SER A 285 1.64 -1.01 11.70
C SER A 285 0.12 -0.98 11.44
N TYR A 286 -0.71 -1.59 12.29
CA TYR A 286 -2.13 -1.84 11.98
C TYR A 286 -2.94 -0.57 11.65
N PHE A 287 -2.78 0.53 12.39
CA PHE A 287 -3.58 1.76 12.18
C PHE A 287 -3.05 2.66 11.05
N ASN A 288 -1.94 2.28 10.39
CA ASN A 288 -1.39 3.04 9.27
C ASN A 288 -2.23 2.89 7.99
N ASP A 289 -3.13 1.90 7.93
CA ASP A 289 -4.05 1.70 6.81
C ASP A 289 -5.39 2.39 7.11
N ALA A 290 -5.75 3.41 6.32
CA ALA A 290 -7.01 4.15 6.46
C ALA A 290 -8.25 3.24 6.38
N TRP A 291 -8.16 2.12 5.65
CA TRP A 291 -9.26 1.15 5.55
C TRP A 291 -9.52 0.40 6.85
N ASN A 292 -8.52 0.24 7.73
CA ASN A 292 -8.73 -0.37 9.04
C ASN A 292 -9.54 0.57 9.93
N VAL A 293 -9.24 1.88 9.88
CA VAL A 293 -10.03 2.90 10.58
C VAL A 293 -11.46 2.95 10.05
N PHE A 294 -11.64 2.88 8.74
CA PHE A 294 -12.96 2.83 8.11
C PHE A 294 -13.76 1.59 8.53
N ASP A 295 -13.14 0.42 8.64
CA ASP A 295 -13.81 -0.79 9.13
C ASP A 295 -14.37 -0.60 10.54
N TRP A 296 -13.59 -0.02 11.47
CA TRP A 296 -14.07 0.30 12.82
C TRP A 296 -15.22 1.29 12.82
N LEU A 297 -15.18 2.31 11.96
CA LEU A 297 -16.31 3.22 11.77
C LEU A 297 -17.57 2.46 11.31
N THR A 298 -17.44 1.56 10.33
CA THR A 298 -18.58 0.76 9.86
C THR A 298 -19.13 -0.16 10.94
N TYR A 299 -18.28 -0.79 11.75
CA TYR A 299 -18.73 -1.62 12.87
C TYR A 299 -19.43 -0.81 13.94
N CYS A 300 -18.93 0.39 14.27
CA CYS A 300 -19.63 1.30 15.18
C CYS A 300 -21.02 1.68 14.66
N MET A 301 -21.15 1.96 13.36
CA MET A 301 -22.44 2.21 12.72
C MET A 301 -23.36 0.99 12.77
N VAL A 302 -22.86 -0.21 12.47
CA VAL A 302 -23.64 -1.46 12.59
C VAL A 302 -24.10 -1.68 14.02
N MET A 303 -23.25 -1.46 15.01
CA MET A 303 -23.63 -1.55 16.42
C MET A 303 -24.69 -0.52 16.79
N ALA A 304 -24.60 0.71 16.32
CA ALA A 304 -25.64 1.73 16.52
C ALA A 304 -26.97 1.30 15.86
N SER A 305 -26.92 0.69 14.68
CA SER A 305 -28.10 0.14 14.00
C SER A 305 -28.74 -1.01 14.79
N LEU A 306 -27.93 -1.91 15.35
CA LEU A 306 -28.41 -3.01 16.21
C LEU A 306 -29.09 -2.49 17.49
N VAL A 307 -28.49 -1.49 18.14
CA VAL A 307 -29.04 -0.88 19.35
C VAL A 307 -30.37 -0.17 19.06
N THR A 308 -30.40 0.66 18.01
CA THR A 308 -31.62 1.40 17.63
C THR A 308 -32.75 0.48 17.20
N HIS A 309 -32.45 -0.64 16.53
CA HIS A 309 -33.42 -1.69 16.24
C HIS A 309 -34.02 -2.28 17.52
N GLY A 310 -33.16 -2.67 18.46
CA GLY A 310 -33.59 -3.24 19.74
C GLY A 310 -34.50 -2.29 20.52
N VAL A 311 -34.14 -1.01 20.60
CA VAL A 311 -34.96 0.02 21.26
C VAL A 311 -36.27 0.26 20.51
N SER A 312 -36.25 0.28 19.18
CA SER A 312 -37.46 0.44 18.35
C SER A 312 -38.48 -0.67 18.59
N VAL A 313 -38.02 -1.91 18.77
CA VAL A 313 -38.88 -3.07 19.01
C VAL A 313 -39.43 -3.07 20.44
N LEU A 314 -38.69 -2.55 21.42
CA LEU A 314 -39.11 -2.53 22.83
C LEU A 314 -40.08 -1.39 23.18
N ILE A 315 -39.88 -0.20 22.60
CA ILE A 315 -40.59 1.03 23.01
C ILE A 315 -41.80 1.33 22.08
N ASP A 316 -41.91 0.66 20.93
CA ASP A 316 -42.97 0.86 19.90
C ASP A 316 -43.22 2.34 19.54
N HIS A 317 -42.15 3.15 19.52
CA HIS A 317 -42.23 4.58 19.26
C HIS A 317 -41.79 4.91 17.83
N MET A 318 -42.67 5.60 17.08
CA MET A 318 -42.46 5.90 15.65
C MET A 318 -41.20 6.72 15.37
N MET A 319 -40.85 7.66 16.26
CA MET A 319 -39.64 8.48 16.09
C MET A 319 -38.35 7.64 16.16
N VAL A 320 -38.30 6.64 17.05
CA VAL A 320 -37.14 5.75 17.19
C VAL A 320 -37.04 4.83 15.98
N HIS A 321 -38.19 4.39 15.46
CA HIS A 321 -38.26 3.59 14.25
C HIS A 321 -37.75 4.35 13.01
N ASN A 322 -38.17 5.59 12.82
CA ASN A 322 -37.66 6.43 11.73
C ASN A 322 -36.17 6.71 11.88
N ALA A 323 -35.70 6.98 13.10
CA ALA A 323 -34.27 7.15 13.37
C ALA A 323 -33.47 5.86 13.05
N HIS A 324 -34.00 4.69 13.41
CA HIS A 324 -33.42 3.40 13.07
C HIS A 324 -33.30 3.21 11.55
N ILE A 325 -34.36 3.50 10.79
CA ILE A 325 -34.34 3.40 9.33
C ILE A 325 -33.26 4.30 8.73
N ASN A 326 -33.15 5.56 9.18
CA ASN A 326 -32.16 6.51 8.69
C ASN A 326 -30.72 6.06 9.00
N ILE A 327 -30.50 5.55 10.22
CA ILE A 327 -29.19 5.00 10.61
C ILE A 327 -28.89 3.77 9.77
N MET A 328 -29.83 2.83 9.63
CA MET A 328 -29.67 1.62 8.84
C MET A 328 -29.36 1.96 7.37
N SER A 329 -30.06 2.91 6.75
CA SER A 329 -29.81 3.31 5.36
C SER A 329 -28.40 3.85 5.16
N ALA A 330 -27.91 4.68 6.11
CA ALA A 330 -26.54 5.16 6.06
C ALA A 330 -25.53 4.03 6.29
N THR A 331 -25.80 3.12 7.24
CA THR A 331 -24.92 1.97 7.51
C THR A 331 -24.77 1.06 6.29
N LEU A 332 -25.85 0.89 5.52
CA LEU A 332 -25.86 0.01 4.36
C LEU A 332 -24.90 0.48 3.28
N ILE A 333 -24.86 1.80 3.03
CA ILE A 333 -23.92 2.42 2.09
C ILE A 333 -22.48 2.16 2.56
N CYS A 334 -22.18 2.36 3.85
CA CYS A 334 -20.85 2.11 4.39
C CYS A 334 -20.43 0.63 4.29
N ILE A 335 -21.35 -0.31 4.52
CA ILE A 335 -21.11 -1.75 4.38
C ILE A 335 -20.78 -2.11 2.91
N TRP A 336 -21.48 -1.53 1.94
CA TRP A 336 -21.17 -1.73 0.51
C TRP A 336 -19.82 -1.12 0.12
N ILE A 337 -19.48 0.08 0.58
CA ILE A 337 -18.17 0.68 0.33
C ILE A 337 -17.05 -0.18 0.93
N ARG A 338 -17.28 -0.74 2.13
CA ARG A 338 -16.32 -1.63 2.79
C ARG A 338 -16.01 -2.89 1.97
N LEU A 339 -16.94 -3.36 1.14
CA LEU A 339 -16.70 -4.49 0.23
C LEU A 339 -15.47 -4.27 -0.68
N LEU A 340 -15.19 -3.02 -1.07
CA LEU A 340 -14.04 -2.66 -1.90
C LEU A 340 -12.70 -3.08 -1.28
N LYS A 341 -12.57 -3.02 0.06
CA LYS A 341 -11.35 -3.44 0.78
C LYS A 341 -10.97 -4.89 0.46
N THR A 342 -11.97 -5.77 0.32
CA THR A 342 -11.74 -7.21 0.06
C THR A 342 -11.21 -7.49 -1.33
N PHE A 343 -11.50 -6.61 -2.29
CA PHE A 343 -11.05 -6.73 -3.67
C PHE A 343 -9.64 -6.18 -3.91
N ARG A 344 -9.04 -5.52 -2.91
CA ARG A 344 -7.72 -4.90 -2.99
C ARG A 344 -6.58 -5.89 -3.33
N ALA A 345 -6.76 -7.15 -2.97
CA ALA A 345 -5.77 -8.21 -3.20
C ALA A 345 -5.79 -8.80 -4.61
N PHE A 346 -6.83 -8.51 -5.40
CA PHE A 346 -6.96 -9.02 -6.76
C PHE A 346 -6.24 -8.09 -7.74
N THR A 347 -5.43 -8.64 -8.62
CA THR A 347 -4.62 -7.86 -9.56
C THR A 347 -5.45 -7.00 -10.52
N ALA A 348 -6.66 -7.44 -10.87
CA ALA A 348 -7.55 -6.70 -11.78
C ALA A 348 -8.25 -5.50 -11.12
N LEU A 349 -8.69 -5.64 -9.86
CA LEU A 349 -9.51 -4.62 -9.17
C LEU A 349 -8.73 -3.82 -8.12
N GLY A 350 -7.65 -4.38 -7.58
CA GLY A 350 -6.78 -3.74 -6.59
C GLY A 350 -6.27 -2.36 -7.04
N PRO A 351 -5.79 -2.22 -8.29
CA PRO A 351 -5.42 -0.93 -8.86
C PRO A 351 -6.45 0.19 -8.65
N PHE A 352 -7.70 -0.12 -8.99
CA PHE A 352 -8.82 0.82 -8.92
C PHE A 352 -9.15 1.22 -7.48
N VAL A 353 -9.14 0.26 -6.54
CA VAL A 353 -9.43 0.53 -5.12
C VAL A 353 -8.37 1.44 -4.50
N VAL A 354 -7.09 1.23 -4.83
CA VAL A 354 -6.00 2.11 -4.37
C VAL A 354 -6.20 3.52 -4.91
N MET A 355 -6.52 3.64 -6.19
CA MET A 355 -6.73 4.92 -6.84
C MET A 355 -7.86 5.72 -6.18
N LEU A 356 -8.99 5.08 -5.85
CA LEU A 356 -10.10 5.71 -5.13
C LEU A 356 -9.63 6.37 -3.82
N GLY A 357 -8.68 5.75 -3.11
CA GLY A 357 -8.10 6.31 -1.88
C GLY A 357 -7.40 7.65 -2.10
N HIS A 358 -6.62 7.79 -3.19
CA HIS A 358 -5.97 9.05 -3.54
C HIS A 358 -6.97 10.10 -4.03
N LEU A 359 -7.99 9.67 -4.79
CA LEU A 359 -9.05 10.56 -5.26
C LEU A 359 -9.81 11.23 -4.12
N ILE A 360 -10.06 10.52 -3.01
CA ILE A 360 -10.74 11.09 -1.83
C ILE A 360 -10.01 12.34 -1.31
N TYR A 361 -8.67 12.31 -1.25
CA TYR A 361 -7.90 13.45 -0.76
C TYR A 361 -8.02 14.66 -1.68
N ASP A 362 -8.01 14.46 -3.00
CA ASP A 362 -8.17 15.54 -3.96
C ASP A 362 -9.63 16.04 -4.04
N ILE A 363 -10.62 15.16 -3.85
CA ILE A 363 -12.02 15.54 -3.64
C ILE A 363 -12.16 16.44 -2.41
N LEU A 364 -11.47 16.13 -1.30
CA LEU A 364 -11.50 16.98 -0.10
C LEU A 364 -10.85 18.35 -0.33
N LYS A 365 -9.76 18.43 -1.10
CA LYS A 365 -9.18 19.72 -1.51
C LYS A 365 -10.14 20.52 -2.38
N PHE A 366 -10.79 19.86 -3.33
CA PHE A 366 -11.80 20.50 -4.17
C PHE A 366 -13.00 20.96 -3.33
N PHE A 367 -13.45 20.16 -2.37
CA PHE A 367 -14.53 20.50 -1.46
C PHE A 367 -14.23 21.80 -0.69
N PHE A 368 -12.98 22.01 -0.27
CA PHE A 368 -12.58 23.28 0.34
C PHE A 368 -12.78 24.48 -0.62
N LEU A 369 -12.31 24.37 -1.87
CA LEU A 369 -12.53 25.40 -2.89
C LEU A 369 -14.02 25.61 -3.16
N PHE A 370 -14.79 24.53 -3.19
CA PHE A 370 -16.24 24.55 -3.38
C PHE A 370 -16.95 25.34 -2.29
N VAL A 371 -16.63 25.06 -1.02
CA VAL A 371 -17.22 25.73 0.14
C VAL A 371 -16.97 27.24 0.13
N VAL A 372 -15.79 27.70 -0.33
CA VAL A 372 -15.41 29.13 -0.34
C VAL A 372 -16.37 29.99 -1.16
N PHE A 373 -16.84 29.52 -2.32
CA PHE A 373 -17.84 30.26 -3.09
C PHE A 373 -19.27 29.84 -2.73
N TYR A 374 -19.49 28.58 -2.37
CA TYR A 374 -20.82 28.06 -2.07
C TYR A 374 -21.47 28.75 -0.88
N ILE A 375 -20.76 28.97 0.23
CA ILE A 375 -21.32 29.61 1.43
C ILE A 375 -21.80 31.06 1.15
N PRO A 376 -21.01 31.95 0.51
CA PRO A 376 -21.47 33.28 0.14
C PRO A 376 -22.73 33.30 -0.72
N TYR A 377 -22.82 32.42 -1.72
CA TYR A 377 -24.03 32.30 -2.53
C TYR A 377 -25.21 31.79 -1.69
N ALA A 378 -25.04 30.78 -0.84
CA ALA A 378 -26.09 30.29 0.05
C ALA A 378 -26.64 31.41 0.95
N ALA A 379 -25.74 32.23 1.51
CA ALA A 379 -26.13 33.40 2.29
C ALA A 379 -26.90 34.42 1.45
N SER A 380 -26.47 34.70 0.22
CA SER A 380 -27.16 35.62 -0.68
C SER A 380 -28.55 35.12 -1.09
N PHE A 381 -28.68 33.83 -1.41
CA PHE A 381 -29.97 33.21 -1.70
C PHE A 381 -30.89 33.24 -0.48
N TRP A 382 -30.36 32.99 0.73
CA TRP A 382 -31.12 33.11 1.96
C TRP A 382 -31.61 34.54 2.20
N MET A 383 -30.74 35.54 2.03
CA MET A 383 -31.10 36.95 2.22
C MET A 383 -32.22 37.42 1.29
N VAL A 384 -32.24 36.95 0.05
CA VAL A 384 -33.19 37.40 -0.97
C VAL A 384 -34.50 36.61 -0.92
N PHE A 385 -34.42 35.29 -0.73
CA PHE A 385 -35.58 34.41 -0.92
C PHE A 385 -36.19 33.87 0.38
N SER A 386 -35.55 34.05 1.55
CA SER A 386 -36.07 33.54 2.83
C SER A 386 -37.43 34.14 3.21
N SER A 387 -37.70 35.40 2.85
CA SER A 387 -38.98 36.05 3.11
C SER A 387 -40.10 35.60 2.17
N HIS A 388 -39.75 34.97 1.05
CA HIS A 388 -40.70 34.48 0.06
C HIS A 388 -40.94 33.00 0.32
N ASN A 389 -42.20 32.60 0.48
CA ASN A 389 -42.58 31.23 0.85
C ASN A 389 -42.45 30.26 -0.36
N ILE A 390 -41.24 30.17 -0.91
CA ILE A 390 -40.86 29.41 -2.10
C ILE A 390 -40.53 27.97 -1.69
N SER A 391 -40.99 27.02 -2.48
CA SER A 391 -40.70 25.61 -2.24
C SER A 391 -39.19 25.35 -2.33
N GLY A 392 -38.61 24.78 -1.27
CA GLY A 392 -37.18 24.47 -1.21
C GLY A 392 -36.26 25.60 -0.70
N TYR A 393 -36.78 26.79 -0.38
CA TYR A 393 -35.98 27.92 0.14
C TYR A 393 -36.44 28.42 1.52
N SER A 394 -37.44 27.77 2.12
CA SER A 394 -38.02 28.15 3.42
C SER A 394 -37.13 27.78 4.62
N THR A 395 -36.42 26.65 4.54
CA THR A 395 -35.49 26.18 5.57
C THR A 395 -34.05 26.27 5.06
N ILE A 396 -33.09 26.55 5.94
CA ILE A 396 -31.66 26.58 5.60
C ILE A 396 -31.23 25.24 4.95
N ALA A 397 -31.70 24.11 5.48
CA ALA A 397 -31.37 22.78 4.94
C ALA A 397 -31.91 22.58 3.52
N ASP A 398 -33.15 22.98 3.27
CA ASP A 398 -33.78 22.88 1.96
C ASP A 398 -33.11 23.80 0.95
N LEU A 399 -32.73 25.02 1.37
CA LEU A 399 -32.00 25.98 0.54
C LEU A 399 -30.64 25.42 0.13
N LEU A 400 -29.87 24.90 1.08
CA LEU A 400 -28.58 24.29 0.80
C LEU A 400 -28.77 23.09 -0.16
N PHE A 401 -29.77 22.25 0.05
CA PHE A 401 -30.02 21.14 -0.86
C PHE A 401 -30.42 21.60 -2.28
N SER A 402 -31.29 22.60 -2.39
CA SER A 402 -31.73 23.17 -3.67
C SER A 402 -30.58 23.84 -4.42
N MET A 403 -29.71 24.55 -3.71
CA MET A 403 -28.54 25.19 -4.29
C MET A 403 -27.45 24.18 -4.68
N PHE A 404 -27.34 23.06 -3.95
CA PHE A 404 -26.52 21.93 -4.37
C PHE A 404 -27.06 21.26 -5.64
N ARG A 405 -28.37 21.01 -5.73
CA ARG A 405 -29.01 20.49 -6.97
C ARG A 405 -28.74 21.39 -8.18
N MET A 406 -28.78 22.70 -7.95
CA MET A 406 -28.43 23.69 -8.97
C MET A 406 -26.99 23.54 -9.51
N THR A 407 -26.01 23.07 -8.70
CA THR A 407 -24.64 22.84 -9.19
C THR A 407 -24.53 21.72 -10.20
N VAL A 408 -25.38 20.70 -10.07
CA VAL A 408 -25.46 19.54 -10.96
C VAL A 408 -26.39 19.82 -12.15
N VAL A 409 -26.92 21.05 -12.26
CA VAL A 409 -27.85 21.48 -13.31
C VAL A 409 -29.15 20.65 -13.28
N ASP A 410 -29.65 20.37 -12.06
CA ASP A 410 -30.95 19.74 -11.82
C ASP A 410 -32.03 20.80 -11.51
N ASP A 411 -33.32 20.42 -11.52
CA ASP A 411 -34.45 21.36 -11.37
C ASP A 411 -34.46 22.06 -9.99
N TYR A 412 -34.32 23.39 -9.98
CA TYR A 412 -34.21 24.22 -8.78
C TYR A 412 -35.39 25.20 -8.61
N ASN A 413 -36.53 24.93 -9.26
CA ASN A 413 -37.78 25.70 -9.18
C ASN A 413 -37.60 27.19 -9.55
N TYR A 414 -36.90 27.45 -10.66
CA TYR A 414 -36.61 28.82 -11.13
C TYR A 414 -37.86 29.68 -11.37
N ASP A 415 -38.98 29.07 -11.81
CA ASP A 415 -40.21 29.79 -12.08
C ASP A 415 -40.79 30.48 -10.84
N GLU A 416 -40.62 29.88 -9.65
CA GLU A 416 -41.05 30.49 -8.39
C GLU A 416 -40.08 31.60 -7.95
N LEU A 417 -38.78 31.39 -8.14
CA LEU A 417 -37.74 32.40 -7.86
C LEU A 417 -37.91 33.64 -8.75
N SER A 418 -38.20 33.44 -10.04
CA SER A 418 -38.42 34.54 -10.99
C SER A 418 -39.72 35.29 -10.73
N LYS A 419 -40.73 34.66 -10.12
CA LYS A 419 -41.97 35.32 -9.71
C LYS A 419 -41.78 36.15 -8.44
N ALA A 420 -40.95 35.70 -7.51
CA ALA A 420 -40.66 36.42 -6.27
C ALA A 420 -39.80 37.66 -6.53
N GLU A 421 -38.64 37.49 -7.17
CA GLU A 421 -37.68 38.56 -7.41
C GLU A 421 -37.08 38.44 -8.82
N PRO A 422 -37.67 39.08 -9.85
CA PRO A 422 -37.36 38.82 -11.26
C PRO A 422 -35.96 39.27 -11.70
N ILE A 423 -35.36 40.24 -11.01
CA ILE A 423 -34.04 40.77 -11.33
C ILE A 423 -32.97 39.95 -10.60
N MET A 424 -33.13 39.80 -9.29
CA MET A 424 -32.13 39.14 -8.46
C MET A 424 -32.05 37.63 -8.72
N SER A 425 -33.18 36.97 -9.05
CA SER A 425 -33.18 35.57 -9.50
C SER A 425 -32.31 35.36 -10.75
N LYS A 426 -32.45 36.20 -11.78
CA LYS A 426 -31.64 36.11 -13.01
C LYS A 426 -30.16 36.29 -12.71
N ILE A 427 -29.81 37.26 -11.86
CA ILE A 427 -28.42 37.57 -11.53
C ILE A 427 -27.81 36.44 -10.69
N LEU A 428 -28.42 36.07 -9.56
CA LEU A 428 -27.88 35.03 -8.67
C LEU A 428 -27.85 33.67 -9.35
N CYS A 429 -28.93 33.27 -10.02
CA CYS A 429 -28.97 31.99 -10.70
C CYS A 429 -28.01 31.95 -11.90
N GLY A 430 -27.96 33.00 -12.71
CA GLY A 430 -27.09 33.08 -13.87
C GLY A 430 -25.61 33.10 -13.49
N THR A 431 -25.23 33.92 -12.50
CA THR A 431 -23.84 33.98 -12.03
C THR A 431 -23.41 32.69 -11.33
N TYR A 432 -24.25 32.12 -10.47
CA TYR A 432 -23.95 30.85 -9.81
C TYR A 432 -23.79 29.70 -10.80
N LEU A 433 -24.69 29.56 -11.79
CA LEU A 433 -24.56 28.53 -12.82
C LEU A 433 -23.30 28.72 -13.65
N ALA A 434 -22.98 29.96 -14.05
CA ALA A 434 -21.75 30.24 -14.79
C ALA A 434 -20.51 29.83 -13.97
N PHE A 435 -20.41 30.23 -12.70
CA PHE A 435 -19.30 29.87 -11.83
C PHE A 435 -19.23 28.36 -11.52
N SER A 436 -20.37 27.74 -11.21
CA SER A 436 -20.44 26.31 -10.87
C SER A 436 -20.14 25.41 -12.08
N ALA A 437 -20.74 25.68 -13.23
CA ALA A 437 -20.58 24.86 -14.42
C ALA A 437 -19.24 25.09 -15.13
N ILE A 438 -18.84 26.35 -15.32
CA ILE A 438 -17.64 26.67 -16.11
C ILE A 438 -16.37 26.45 -15.30
N ILE A 439 -16.37 26.84 -14.01
CA ILE A 439 -15.15 26.78 -13.18
C ILE A 439 -15.14 25.49 -12.37
N CYS A 440 -16.20 25.17 -11.62
CA CYS A 440 -16.12 24.12 -10.61
C CYS A 440 -16.17 22.72 -11.21
N LEU A 441 -17.12 22.43 -12.11
CA LEU A 441 -17.19 21.12 -12.77
C LEU A 441 -15.98 20.87 -13.69
N ASN A 442 -15.59 21.83 -14.51
CA ASN A 442 -14.45 21.66 -15.41
C ASN A 442 -13.12 21.54 -14.65
N LEU A 443 -12.91 22.33 -13.60
CA LEU A 443 -11.72 22.21 -12.76
C LEU A 443 -11.72 20.87 -12.00
N PHE A 444 -12.88 20.42 -11.51
CA PHE A 444 -12.99 19.12 -10.85
C PHE A 444 -12.64 17.98 -11.80
N ILE A 445 -13.19 17.97 -13.03
CA ILE A 445 -12.88 16.96 -14.04
C ILE A 445 -11.39 16.99 -14.40
N ALA A 446 -10.81 18.17 -14.58
CA ALA A 446 -9.38 18.32 -14.86
C ALA A 446 -8.50 17.78 -13.71
N LEU A 447 -8.82 18.13 -12.46
CA LEU A 447 -8.11 17.64 -11.28
C LEU A 447 -8.20 16.13 -11.16
N MET A 448 -9.41 15.56 -11.32
CA MET A 448 -9.63 14.12 -11.25
C MET A 448 -8.89 13.38 -12.37
N SER A 449 -8.84 13.94 -13.58
CA SER A 449 -8.11 13.34 -14.69
C SER A 449 -6.59 13.36 -14.48
N ASP A 450 -6.04 14.46 -13.96
CA ASP A 450 -4.61 14.57 -13.63
C ASP A 450 -4.23 13.63 -12.47
N THR A 451 -5.05 13.57 -11.42
CA THR A 451 -4.85 12.62 -10.32
C THR A 451 -4.93 11.18 -10.82
N PHE A 452 -5.88 10.85 -11.69
CA PHE A 452 -5.98 9.52 -12.29
C PHE A 452 -4.68 9.12 -12.98
N GLN A 453 -4.13 9.98 -13.85
CA GLN A 453 -2.88 9.72 -14.56
C GLN A 453 -1.69 9.56 -13.61
N ARG A 454 -1.47 10.51 -12.69
CA ARG A 454 -0.36 10.47 -11.72
C ARG A 454 -0.40 9.24 -10.82
N VAL A 455 -1.60 8.84 -10.43
CA VAL A 455 -1.79 7.70 -9.55
C VAL A 455 -1.65 6.40 -10.34
N TYR A 456 -2.14 6.32 -11.59
CA TYR A 456 -2.11 5.11 -12.42
C TYR A 456 -0.70 4.49 -12.59
N ASP A 457 0.33 5.30 -12.81
CA ASP A 457 1.71 4.81 -12.98
C ASP A 457 2.22 4.12 -11.72
N ASN A 458 1.85 4.63 -10.55
CA ASN A 458 2.20 4.06 -9.25
C ASN A 458 1.20 2.99 -8.78
N VAL A 459 0.04 2.88 -9.42
CA VAL A 459 -1.06 2.05 -8.96
C VAL A 459 -0.74 0.58 -9.09
N LYS A 460 -0.02 0.16 -10.13
CA LYS A 460 0.39 -1.26 -10.24
C LYS A 460 1.28 -1.65 -9.06
N ALA A 461 2.26 -0.82 -8.72
CA ALA A 461 3.18 -1.06 -7.60
C ALA A 461 2.44 -1.05 -6.27
N ASN A 462 1.53 -0.10 -6.08
CA ASN A 462 0.64 -0.08 -4.92
C ASN A 462 -0.28 -1.31 -4.86
N ALA A 463 -0.84 -1.77 -5.98
CA ALA A 463 -1.70 -2.96 -6.01
C ALA A 463 -0.91 -4.22 -5.65
N ALA A 464 0.31 -4.38 -6.19
CA ALA A 464 1.22 -5.46 -5.80
C ALA A 464 1.57 -5.38 -4.30
N MET A 465 1.80 -4.18 -3.77
CA MET A 465 2.02 -3.94 -2.34
C MET A 465 0.82 -4.35 -1.48
N GLN A 466 -0.40 -4.05 -1.93
CA GLN A 466 -1.61 -4.42 -1.21
C GLN A 466 -1.94 -5.91 -1.33
N GLN A 467 -1.62 -6.52 -2.48
CA GLN A 467 -1.68 -7.96 -2.65
C GLN A 467 -0.70 -8.65 -1.71
N ALA A 468 0.54 -8.16 -1.61
CA ALA A 468 1.55 -8.68 -0.69
C ALA A 468 1.11 -8.59 0.78
N ASN A 469 0.60 -7.43 1.21
CA ASN A 469 0.00 -7.27 2.54
C ASN A 469 -1.09 -8.32 2.82
N THR A 470 -1.99 -8.51 1.85
CA THR A 470 -3.06 -9.50 1.98
C THR A 470 -2.50 -10.91 2.07
N ILE A 471 -1.55 -11.26 1.21
CA ILE A 471 -0.89 -12.57 1.21
C ILE A 471 -0.20 -12.83 2.56
N LEU A 472 0.54 -11.86 3.11
CA LEU A 472 1.20 -11.98 4.42
C LEU A 472 0.18 -12.16 5.54
N SER A 473 -0.94 -11.43 5.51
CA SER A 473 -2.02 -11.62 6.50
C SER A 473 -2.65 -13.03 6.42
N LEU A 474 -2.85 -13.54 5.19
CA LEU A 474 -3.37 -14.89 4.97
C LEU A 474 -2.37 -15.96 5.38
N GLU A 475 -1.09 -15.72 5.09
CA GLU A 475 0.02 -16.57 5.52
C GLU A 475 0.07 -16.67 7.03
N ASN A 476 -0.05 -15.54 7.74
CA ASN A 476 -0.07 -15.50 9.20
C ASN A 476 -1.24 -16.27 9.82
N ASN A 477 -2.38 -16.30 9.14
CA ASN A 477 -3.54 -17.09 9.52
C ASN A 477 -3.43 -18.59 9.17
N LEU A 478 -2.40 -19.03 8.45
CA LEU A 478 -2.16 -20.45 8.17
C LEU A 478 -1.68 -21.21 9.41
N SER A 479 -2.12 -22.46 9.52
CA SER A 479 -1.56 -23.37 10.52
C SER A 479 -0.07 -23.64 10.25
N VAL A 480 0.68 -23.87 11.34
CA VAL A 480 2.12 -24.15 11.30
C VAL A 480 2.47 -25.26 10.31
N THR A 481 1.67 -26.32 10.23
CA THR A 481 1.88 -27.44 9.31
C THR A 481 1.76 -27.01 7.85
N LYS A 482 0.79 -26.14 7.52
CA LYS A 482 0.62 -25.60 6.18
C LYS A 482 1.77 -24.66 5.82
N LYS A 483 2.19 -23.79 6.74
CA LYS A 483 3.38 -22.93 6.57
C LYS A 483 4.63 -23.77 6.27
N LYS A 484 4.91 -24.80 7.07
CA LYS A 484 6.06 -25.71 6.85
C LYS A 484 5.99 -26.44 5.51
N LYS A 485 4.81 -26.93 5.13
CA LYS A 485 4.62 -27.59 3.83
C LYS A 485 4.91 -26.63 2.67
N PHE A 486 4.50 -25.37 2.79
CA PHE A 486 4.76 -24.35 1.79
C PHE A 486 6.24 -23.96 1.72
N ALA A 487 6.90 -23.72 2.86
CA ALA A 487 8.34 -23.47 2.89
C ALA A 487 9.13 -24.62 2.24
N ASN A 488 8.80 -25.88 2.59
CA ASN A 488 9.41 -27.05 1.95
C ASN A 488 9.14 -27.08 0.44
N PHE A 489 7.95 -26.69 -0.02
CA PHE A 489 7.64 -26.60 -1.45
C PHE A 489 8.53 -25.57 -2.15
N ILE A 490 8.74 -24.38 -1.57
CA ILE A 490 9.64 -23.37 -2.14
C ILE A 490 11.06 -23.92 -2.27
N HIS A 491 11.60 -24.52 -1.20
CA HIS A 491 12.97 -25.04 -1.20
C HIS A 491 13.19 -26.29 -2.06
N THR A 492 12.14 -27.00 -2.45
CA THR A 492 12.27 -28.24 -3.25
C THR A 492 11.87 -28.07 -4.70
N ARG A 493 10.93 -27.17 -5.01
CA ARG A 493 10.38 -27.00 -6.36
C ARG A 493 10.57 -25.60 -6.94
N CYS A 494 10.93 -24.60 -6.15
CA CYS A 494 11.09 -23.22 -6.61
C CYS A 494 12.55 -22.73 -6.52
N SER A 495 13.51 -23.64 -6.70
CA SER A 495 14.94 -23.38 -6.65
C SER A 495 15.74 -24.31 -7.57
N PRO A 496 15.69 -24.10 -8.90
CA PRO A 496 14.99 -23.01 -9.58
C PRO A 496 13.53 -23.34 -9.92
N ASP A 497 12.68 -22.32 -9.94
CA ASP A 497 11.37 -22.37 -10.58
C ASP A 497 11.54 -22.04 -12.07
N GLU A 498 11.25 -23.02 -12.94
CA GLU A 498 11.41 -22.88 -14.39
C GLU A 498 10.13 -22.36 -15.05
N LEU A 499 10.27 -21.35 -15.89
CA LEU A 499 9.21 -20.83 -16.73
C LEU A 499 9.68 -20.67 -18.17
N TYR A 500 8.75 -20.79 -19.10
CA TYR A 500 8.99 -20.35 -20.46
C TYR A 500 9.16 -18.82 -20.48
N TYR A 501 10.03 -18.35 -21.36
CA TYR A 501 10.37 -16.94 -21.54
C TYR A 501 10.45 -16.64 -23.03
N ASP A 502 9.72 -15.61 -23.46
CA ASP A 502 9.69 -15.19 -24.85
C ASP A 502 10.25 -13.77 -24.95
N ASP A 503 11.32 -13.59 -25.72
CA ASP A 503 11.98 -12.30 -25.91
C ASP A 503 11.09 -11.28 -26.65
N ASP A 504 10.08 -11.77 -27.39
CA ASP A 504 9.22 -10.93 -28.23
C ASP A 504 7.99 -10.37 -27.48
N VAL A 505 7.79 -10.77 -26.22
CA VAL A 505 6.74 -10.24 -25.34
C VAL A 505 7.34 -9.09 -24.52
N LEU A 506 7.30 -7.88 -25.09
CA LEU A 506 7.48 -6.65 -24.32
C LEU A 506 6.38 -6.60 -23.26
N ASP A 507 6.74 -6.28 -22.01
CA ASP A 507 5.82 -6.19 -20.85
C ASP A 507 4.44 -5.64 -21.25
N ASP A 508 3.42 -6.40 -20.87
CA ASP A 508 2.03 -6.50 -21.37
C ASP A 508 1.17 -5.21 -21.27
N ASP A 509 1.77 -4.03 -21.14
CA ASP A 509 1.06 -2.75 -21.10
C ASP A 509 1.75 -1.63 -21.92
N GLU A 510 3.07 -1.66 -22.07
CA GLU A 510 3.79 -0.64 -22.86
C GLU A 510 3.95 -1.09 -24.33
N GLY A 511 3.93 -2.41 -24.57
CA GLY A 511 3.98 -3.01 -25.90
C GLY A 511 2.71 -2.78 -26.73
N ASP A 512 1.54 -2.80 -26.10
CA ASP A 512 0.25 -2.64 -26.80
C ASP A 512 0.00 -1.19 -27.26
N LEU A 513 0.39 -0.21 -26.44
CA LEU A 513 0.36 1.20 -26.86
C LEU A 513 1.35 1.46 -28.01
N LYS A 514 2.57 0.90 -27.92
CA LYS A 514 3.57 1.02 -29.00
C LYS A 514 3.11 0.33 -30.28
N ARG A 515 2.48 -0.85 -30.19
CA ARG A 515 1.85 -1.54 -31.35
C ARG A 515 0.73 -0.73 -31.98
N MET A 516 -0.18 -0.17 -31.19
CA MET A 516 -1.23 0.72 -31.73
C MET A 516 -0.62 1.95 -32.40
N THR A 517 0.39 2.59 -31.80
CA THR A 517 1.03 3.75 -32.43
C THR A 517 1.82 3.39 -33.70
N HIS A 518 2.40 2.18 -33.78
CA HIS A 518 3.11 1.72 -34.98
C HIS A 518 2.14 1.33 -36.09
N GLN A 519 1.02 0.69 -35.75
CA GLN A 519 -0.06 0.35 -36.69
C GLN A 519 -0.73 1.61 -37.26
N ILE A 520 -1.01 2.61 -36.42
CA ILE A 520 -1.56 3.90 -36.89
C ILE A 520 -0.55 4.62 -37.80
N LYS A 521 0.76 4.48 -37.55
CA LYS A 521 1.79 5.09 -38.38
C LYS A 521 1.96 4.37 -39.73
N GLU A 522 1.83 3.05 -39.76
CA GLU A 522 1.83 2.25 -41.00
C GLU A 522 0.55 2.41 -41.82
N GLU A 523 -0.58 2.78 -41.20
CA GLU A 523 -1.82 3.13 -41.93
C GLU A 523 -1.83 4.57 -42.47
N LEU A 524 -0.92 5.43 -41.99
CA LEU A 524 -0.80 6.85 -42.39
C LEU A 524 0.36 7.11 -43.36
N GLU A 525 1.23 6.13 -43.61
CA GLU A 525 2.25 6.12 -44.67
C GLU A 525 1.76 5.31 -45.88
#